data_AF-A0AB39V1I7-F1
#
_entry.id   AF-A0AB39V1I7-F1
#
_cell.length_a   1.000
_cell.length_b   1.000
_cell.length_c   1.000
_cell.angle_alpha   90.00
_cell.angle_beta   90.00
_cell.angle_gamma   90.00
#
_symmetry.space_group_name_H-M   'P 1'
#
loop_
_entity.id
_entity.type
_entity.pdbx_description
1 polymer ?
#
loop_
_entity_poly.entity_id
_entity_poly.type
_entity_poly.pdbx_seq_one_letter_code
_entity_poly.pdbx_strand_id
1 'polypeptide(L)'
;MDVIEFKKLIEKEENINVEENKMDNQKAEMKNKILESLYGLTISDGTVSFDKKKNEKIQNQNYNYNKETVNIIVAGKTGVGKSSLINYIFGEKVAEVGVGAPVTQEIGAYHLKEDNINLYDTKGIETEDYEETLSNIQNF
;
A
#
# COMPACT_ATOMS: atom_id res chain seq x y z
N MET A 1 26.56 21.68 -20.83
CA MET A 1 25.64 21.87 -19.69
C MET A 1 25.93 20.78 -18.70
N ASP A 2 26.51 21.13 -17.55
CA ASP A 2 26.84 20.18 -16.47
C ASP A 2 25.58 19.88 -15.65
N VAL A 3 25.55 18.75 -14.95
CA VAL A 3 24.42 18.32 -14.11
C VAL A 3 24.09 19.35 -13.02
N ILE A 4 25.11 20.09 -12.54
CA ILE A 4 24.93 21.22 -11.61
C ILE A 4 24.15 22.36 -12.27
N GLU A 5 24.48 22.69 -13.51
CA GLU A 5 23.81 23.73 -14.31
C GLU A 5 22.38 23.30 -14.67
N PHE A 6 22.19 22.02 -14.98
CA PHE A 6 20.88 21.42 -15.21
C PHE A 6 20.00 21.48 -13.96
N LYS A 7 20.51 21.12 -12.77
CA LYS A 7 19.74 21.23 -11.50
C LYS A 7 19.33 22.66 -11.19
N LYS A 8 20.22 23.64 -11.39
CA LYS A 8 19.90 25.07 -11.18
C LYS A 8 18.80 25.56 -12.12
N LEU A 9 18.75 25.06 -13.35
CA LEU A 9 17.68 25.38 -14.31
C LEU A 9 16.34 24.76 -13.88
N ILE A 10 16.37 23.54 -13.37
CA ILE A 10 15.17 22.87 -12.83
C ILE A 10 14.61 23.61 -11.60
N GLU A 11 15.45 23.95 -10.63
CA GLU A 11 15.04 24.69 -9.42
C GLU A 11 14.52 26.11 -9.75
N LYS A 12 15.05 26.73 -10.82
CA LYS A 12 14.57 28.02 -11.32
C LYS A 12 13.21 27.91 -12.01
N GLU A 13 12.95 26.84 -12.75
CA GLU A 13 11.65 26.58 -13.39
C GLU A 13 10.53 26.24 -12.39
N GLU A 14 10.84 25.58 -11.27
CA GLU A 14 9.85 25.32 -10.20
C GLU A 14 9.30 26.61 -9.58
N ASN A 15 10.14 27.65 -9.44
CA ASN A 15 9.71 28.97 -8.96
C ASN A 15 8.86 29.76 -9.97
N ILE A 16 8.95 29.42 -11.27
CA ILE A 16 8.18 30.06 -12.35
C ILE A 16 6.82 29.35 -12.53
N ASN A 17 6.78 28.03 -12.32
CA ASN A 17 5.57 27.21 -12.46
C ASN A 17 4.52 27.39 -11.34
N VAL A 18 4.79 28.18 -10.31
CA VAL A 18 3.76 28.61 -9.35
C VAL A 18 2.79 29.63 -9.98
N GLU A 19 3.18 30.30 -11.08
CA GLU A 19 2.39 31.39 -11.68
C GLU A 19 1.70 31.10 -13.03
N GLU A 20 1.93 29.97 -13.71
CA GLU A 20 1.24 29.70 -15.00
C GLU A 20 0.51 28.34 -15.05
N ASN A 21 -0.81 28.42 -15.17
CA ASN A 21 -1.73 27.32 -15.41
C ASN A 21 -1.84 26.98 -16.91
N LYS A 22 -1.90 25.67 -17.20
CA LYS A 22 -2.47 25.00 -18.39
C LYS A 22 -1.74 25.14 -19.74
N MET A 23 -0.82 24.20 -20.02
CA MET A 23 -0.61 23.63 -21.37
C MET A 23 0.14 22.28 -21.30
N ASP A 24 -0.38 21.28 -22.03
CA ASP A 24 0.14 19.92 -22.30
C ASP A 24 0.33 18.93 -21.11
N ASN A 25 -0.78 18.30 -20.69
CA ASN A 25 -0.80 17.27 -19.63
C ASN A 25 0.24 16.13 -19.81
N GLN A 26 0.50 15.65 -21.04
CA GLN A 26 1.49 14.58 -21.26
C GLN A 26 2.94 15.03 -21.07
N LYS A 27 3.26 16.27 -21.46
CA LYS A 27 4.61 16.83 -21.31
C LYS A 27 4.88 17.20 -19.85
N ALA A 28 3.86 17.68 -19.15
CA ALA A 28 3.89 17.89 -17.71
C ALA A 28 4.05 16.58 -16.93
N GLU A 29 3.32 15.51 -17.30
CA GLU A 29 3.48 14.18 -16.70
C GLU A 29 4.89 13.59 -16.92
N MET A 30 5.42 13.71 -18.14
CA MET A 30 6.77 13.23 -18.45
C MET A 30 7.84 14.04 -17.71
N LYS A 31 7.63 15.37 -17.57
CA LYS A 31 8.47 16.25 -16.75
C LYS A 31 8.44 15.82 -15.28
N ASN A 32 7.26 15.56 -14.72
CA ASN A 32 7.09 15.13 -13.34
C ASN A 32 7.78 13.78 -13.07
N LYS A 33 7.64 12.80 -13.97
CA LYS A 33 8.34 11.50 -13.85
C LYS A 33 9.87 11.63 -13.86
N ILE A 34 10.41 12.53 -14.69
CA ILE A 34 11.85 12.79 -14.74
C ILE A 34 12.30 13.45 -13.43
N LEU A 35 11.55 14.42 -12.93
CA LEU A 35 11.86 15.10 -11.67
C LEU A 35 11.86 14.13 -10.48
N GLU A 36 10.84 13.28 -10.36
CA GLU A 36 10.77 12.23 -9.32
C GLU A 36 11.96 11.28 -9.37
N SER A 37 12.44 10.92 -10.57
CA SER A 37 13.59 10.03 -10.72
C SER A 37 14.93 10.65 -10.27
N LEU A 38 15.02 11.98 -10.24
CA LEU A 38 16.24 12.71 -9.88
C LEU A 38 16.30 13.10 -8.39
N TYR A 39 15.21 12.93 -7.67
CA TYR A 39 14.96 13.55 -6.36
C TYR A 39 15.78 12.98 -5.18
N GLY A 40 16.59 11.95 -5.42
CA GLY A 40 17.54 11.38 -4.46
C GLY A 40 19.02 11.55 -4.83
N LEU A 41 19.33 12.24 -5.92
CA LEU A 41 20.72 12.43 -6.37
C LEU A 41 21.31 13.68 -5.74
N THR A 42 22.49 13.57 -5.13
CA THR A 42 23.32 14.69 -4.69
C THR A 42 24.62 14.70 -5.48
N ILE A 43 25.19 15.89 -5.67
CA ILE A 43 26.47 16.06 -6.35
C ILE A 43 27.37 16.81 -5.38
N SER A 44 28.46 16.17 -4.97
CA SER A 44 29.50 16.77 -4.14
C SER A 44 30.85 16.47 -4.76
N ASP A 45 31.70 17.48 -4.90
CA ASP A 45 33.08 17.35 -5.40
C ASP A 45 33.19 16.58 -6.72
N GLY A 46 32.27 16.81 -7.66
CA GLY A 46 32.23 16.13 -8.97
C GLY A 46 31.81 14.66 -8.91
N THR A 47 31.44 14.16 -7.74
CA THR A 47 30.90 12.81 -7.54
C THR A 47 29.39 12.86 -7.38
N VAL A 48 28.71 11.92 -8.05
CA VAL A 48 27.26 11.73 -7.94
C VAL A 48 27.02 10.68 -6.86
N SER A 49 26.24 11.03 -5.83
CA SER A 49 25.88 10.10 -4.75
C SER A 49 24.37 10.11 -4.48
N PHE A 50 23.84 8.97 -4.06
CA PHE A 50 22.41 8.81 -3.76
C PHE A 50 22.15 9.07 -2.27
N ASP A 51 21.39 10.12 -1.95
CA ASP A 51 20.96 10.42 -0.59
C ASP A 51 19.60 9.76 -0.30
N LYS A 52 19.66 8.60 0.34
CA LYS A 52 18.51 7.76 0.68
C LYS A 52 17.50 8.47 1.61
N LYS A 53 17.97 9.37 2.49
CA LYS A 53 17.11 10.09 3.45
C LYS A 53 16.21 11.13 2.78
N LYS A 54 16.69 11.73 1.68
CA LYS A 54 15.89 12.69 0.90
C LYS A 54 14.76 11.97 0.16
N ASN A 55 15.04 10.80 -0.41
CA ASN A 55 14.05 9.93 -1.07
C ASN A 55 12.95 9.43 -0.13
N GLU A 56 13.24 9.15 1.14
CA GLU A 56 12.20 8.73 2.12
C GLU A 56 11.16 9.83 2.35
N LYS A 57 11.55 11.12 2.34
CA LYS A 57 10.60 12.24 2.46
C LYS A 57 9.70 12.41 1.24
N ILE A 58 10.20 12.14 0.03
CA ILE A 58 9.44 12.29 -1.22
C ILE A 58 8.55 11.08 -1.48
N GLN A 59 9.00 9.88 -1.10
CA GLN A 59 8.11 8.72 -1.01
C GLN A 59 6.96 9.04 -0.04
N ASN A 60 7.23 9.59 1.14
CA ASN A 60 6.15 9.93 2.08
C ASN A 60 5.23 11.09 1.63
N GLN A 61 5.65 11.97 0.71
CA GLN A 61 4.84 13.07 0.19
C GLN A 61 4.08 12.73 -1.11
N ASN A 62 4.56 11.77 -1.91
CA ASN A 62 3.96 11.36 -3.18
C ASN A 62 3.22 10.01 -3.13
N TYR A 63 3.13 9.32 -1.99
CA TYR A 63 2.23 8.17 -1.80
C TYR A 63 0.74 8.56 -1.65
N ASN A 64 0.32 9.67 -2.27
CA ASN A 64 -1.09 9.96 -2.55
C ASN A 64 -1.52 9.33 -3.89
N TYR A 65 -1.11 8.09 -4.18
CA TYR A 65 -2.04 7.24 -4.92
C TYR A 65 -3.21 7.05 -3.95
N ASN A 66 -4.42 7.37 -4.38
CA ASN A 66 -5.62 6.84 -3.73
C ASN A 66 -5.51 5.31 -3.84
N LYS A 67 -4.76 4.68 -2.93
CA LYS A 67 -4.49 3.26 -2.95
C LYS A 67 -5.80 2.63 -2.51
N GLU A 68 -6.57 2.24 -3.51
CA GLU A 68 -7.85 1.59 -3.30
C GLU A 68 -7.66 0.46 -2.29
N THR A 69 -8.51 0.46 -1.27
CA THR A 69 -8.42 -0.56 -0.23
C THR A 69 -8.80 -1.90 -0.81
N VAL A 70 -7.89 -2.87 -0.70
CA VAL A 70 -8.14 -4.24 -1.14
C VAL A 70 -8.81 -5.00 -0.01
N ASN A 71 -9.99 -5.54 -0.27
CA ASN A 71 -10.74 -6.39 0.65
C ASN A 71 -10.51 -7.85 0.29
N ILE A 72 -9.98 -8.65 1.21
CA ILE A 72 -9.68 -10.07 1.02
C ILE A 72 -10.44 -10.88 2.05
N ILE A 73 -11.24 -11.84 1.59
CA ILE A 73 -11.94 -12.79 2.45
C ILE A 73 -11.16 -14.11 2.47
N VAL A 74 -10.90 -14.65 3.66
CA VAL A 74 -10.28 -15.95 3.87
C VAL A 74 -11.38 -16.94 4.29
N ALA A 75 -11.77 -17.82 3.38
CA ALA A 75 -12.84 -18.80 3.58
C ALA A 75 -12.36 -20.23 3.33
N GLY A 76 -13.03 -21.21 3.97
CA GLY A 76 -12.68 -22.62 3.88
C GLY A 76 -13.15 -23.45 5.08
N LYS A 77 -13.01 -24.77 5.00
CA LYS A 77 -13.45 -25.73 6.03
C LYS A 77 -12.89 -25.39 7.43
N THR A 78 -13.60 -25.77 8.49
CA THR A 78 -13.06 -25.72 9.86
C THR A 78 -11.75 -26.48 10.01
N GLY A 79 -10.83 -25.94 10.79
CA GLY A 79 -9.56 -26.58 11.13
C GLY A 79 -8.47 -26.52 10.06
N VAL A 80 -8.70 -25.89 8.89
CA VAL A 80 -7.68 -25.78 7.82
C VAL A 80 -6.61 -24.73 8.07
N GLY A 81 -6.74 -23.91 9.12
CA GLY A 81 -5.72 -22.92 9.52
C GLY A 81 -5.92 -21.49 9.01
N LYS A 82 -7.14 -21.06 8.68
CA LYS A 82 -7.45 -19.69 8.22
C LYS A 82 -6.98 -18.59 9.18
N SER A 83 -7.40 -18.69 10.44
CA SER A 83 -7.02 -17.73 11.50
C SER A 83 -5.52 -17.79 11.81
N SER A 84 -4.90 -18.96 11.65
CA SER A 84 -3.43 -19.10 11.74
C SER A 84 -2.71 -18.39 10.60
N LEU A 85 -3.25 -18.43 9.38
CA LEU A 85 -2.71 -17.67 8.24
C LEU A 85 -2.79 -16.16 8.50
N ILE A 86 -3.89 -15.68 9.08
CA ILE A 86 -4.03 -14.26 9.44
C ILE A 86 -2.98 -13.86 10.48
N ASN A 87 -2.82 -14.63 11.56
CA ASN A 87 -1.76 -14.37 12.54
C ASN A 87 -0.36 -14.38 11.90
N TYR A 88 -0.12 -15.27 10.94
CA TYR A 88 1.14 -15.29 10.20
C TYR A 88 1.36 -14.02 9.37
N ILE A 89 0.32 -13.52 8.70
CA ILE A 89 0.38 -12.26 7.94
C ILE A 89 0.65 -11.06 8.87
N PHE A 90 0.00 -11.01 10.04
CA PHE A 90 0.20 -9.93 11.01
C PHE A 90 1.52 -10.04 11.78
N GLY A 91 2.15 -11.21 11.82
CA GLY A 91 3.34 -11.47 12.63
C GLY A 91 3.08 -11.52 14.14
N GLU A 92 1.82 -11.42 14.56
CA GLU A 92 1.38 -11.46 15.95
C GLU A 92 0.01 -12.14 16.07
N LYS A 93 -0.40 -12.44 17.30
CA LYS A 93 -1.66 -13.12 17.58
C LYS A 93 -2.81 -12.12 17.62
N VAL A 94 -3.49 -11.93 16.49
CA VAL A 94 -4.69 -11.08 16.35
C VAL A 94 -5.99 -11.87 16.28
N ALA A 95 -5.95 -13.09 15.72
CA ALA A 95 -7.08 -13.98 15.55
C ALA A 95 -7.01 -15.15 16.54
N GLU A 96 -8.15 -15.55 17.08
CA GLU A 96 -8.24 -16.75 17.91
C GLU A 96 -8.03 -18.02 17.07
N VAL A 97 -7.32 -18.99 17.64
CA VAL A 97 -6.99 -20.26 16.99
C VAL A 97 -7.27 -21.41 17.94
N GLY A 98 -7.72 -22.54 17.40
CA GLY A 98 -7.94 -23.77 18.13
C GLY A 98 -7.88 -24.98 17.19
N VAL A 99 -7.97 -26.17 17.77
CA VAL A 99 -7.84 -27.44 17.04
C VAL A 99 -9.18 -28.15 16.99
N GLY A 100 -9.57 -28.60 15.79
CA GLY A 100 -10.70 -29.51 15.59
C GLY A 100 -12.09 -28.84 15.62
N ALA A 101 -12.35 -27.95 16.56
CA ALA A 101 -13.61 -27.22 16.67
C ALA A 101 -13.60 -25.89 15.91
N PRO A 102 -14.74 -25.41 15.40
CA PRO A 102 -14.86 -24.06 14.85
C PRO A 102 -14.66 -23.04 15.98
N VAL A 103 -13.59 -22.25 15.88
CA VAL A 103 -13.24 -21.21 16.87
C VAL A 103 -13.78 -19.86 16.43
N THR A 104 -13.54 -19.48 15.17
CA THR A 104 -14.15 -18.31 14.54
C THR A 104 -15.63 -18.56 14.30
N GLN A 105 -16.51 -17.86 15.04
CA GLN A 105 -17.96 -17.95 14.90
C GLN A 105 -18.56 -16.81 14.07
N GLU A 106 -17.97 -15.62 14.17
CA GLU A 106 -18.37 -14.42 13.43
C GLU A 106 -17.25 -13.99 12.47
N ILE A 107 -17.58 -13.15 11.48
CA ILE A 107 -16.58 -12.62 10.56
C ILE A 107 -15.66 -11.64 11.30
N GLY A 108 -14.38 -11.99 11.41
CA GLY A 108 -13.36 -11.11 12.01
C GLY A 108 -12.74 -10.21 10.95
N ALA A 109 -12.68 -8.90 11.21
CA ALA A 109 -12.05 -7.92 10.32
C ALA A 109 -10.70 -7.43 10.88
N TYR A 110 -9.67 -7.47 10.03
CA TYR A 110 -8.31 -7.10 10.40
C TYR A 110 -7.71 -6.14 9.36
N HIS A 111 -7.09 -5.05 9.81
CA HIS A 111 -6.67 -3.95 8.94
C HIS A 111 -5.15 -3.78 8.89
N LEU A 112 -4.54 -4.04 7.73
CA LEU A 112 -3.14 -3.74 7.43
C LEU A 112 -3.08 -2.34 6.81
N LYS A 113 -3.08 -1.31 7.68
CA LYS A 113 -3.23 0.10 7.27
C LYS A 113 -2.11 0.58 6.35
N GLU A 114 -0.88 0.14 6.61
CA GLU A 114 0.29 0.49 5.78
C GLU A 114 0.17 -0.07 4.35
N ASP A 115 -0.47 -1.24 4.22
CA ASP A 115 -0.65 -1.93 2.94
C ASP A 115 -1.96 -1.59 2.22
N ASN A 116 -2.90 -0.90 2.87
CA ASN A 116 -4.27 -0.67 2.39
C ASN A 116 -5.02 -1.99 2.11
N ILE A 117 -4.89 -2.96 3.01
CA ILE A 117 -5.54 -4.27 2.92
C ILE A 117 -6.46 -4.49 4.13
N ASN A 118 -7.69 -4.92 3.86
CA ASN A 118 -8.59 -5.48 4.87
C ASN A 118 -8.65 -7.00 4.68
N LEU A 119 -8.38 -7.74 5.75
CA LEU A 119 -8.52 -9.19 5.81
C LEU A 119 -9.77 -9.55 6.61
N TYR A 120 -10.59 -10.45 6.07
CA TYR A 120 -11.79 -10.96 6.72
C TYR A 120 -11.67 -12.47 6.95
N ASP A 121 -11.66 -12.91 8.21
CA ASP A 121 -11.71 -14.33 8.58
C ASP A 121 -13.17 -14.77 8.70
N THR A 122 -13.57 -15.81 7.98
CA THR A 122 -14.93 -16.35 8.11
C THR A 122 -14.99 -17.51 9.09
N LYS A 123 -16.20 -17.79 9.61
CA LYS A 123 -16.50 -19.10 10.20
C LYS A 123 -16.09 -20.23 9.24
N GLY A 124 -15.63 -21.33 9.82
CA GLY A 124 -15.29 -22.51 9.04
C GLY A 124 -16.53 -23.12 8.38
N ILE A 125 -16.41 -23.47 7.10
CA ILE A 125 -17.52 -24.08 6.36
C ILE A 125 -17.67 -25.53 6.82
N GLU A 126 -18.83 -25.85 7.37
CA GLU A 126 -19.24 -27.19 7.80
C GLU A 126 -20.58 -27.54 7.14
N THR A 127 -20.86 -28.83 6.95
CA THR A 127 -22.08 -29.27 6.24
C THR A 127 -23.37 -28.89 6.97
N GLU A 128 -23.33 -28.91 8.30
CA GLU A 128 -24.49 -28.62 9.16
C GLU A 128 -24.86 -27.13 9.13
N ASP A 129 -23.86 -26.25 9.03
CA ASP A 129 -24.02 -24.78 9.13
C ASP A 129 -23.74 -24.05 7.81
N TYR A 130 -23.81 -24.75 6.67
CA TYR A 130 -23.41 -24.21 5.37
C TYR A 130 -24.21 -22.98 4.95
N GLU A 131 -25.55 -23.06 5.02
CA GLU A 131 -26.44 -21.97 4.62
C GLU A 131 -26.31 -20.75 5.52
N GLU A 132 -26.15 -20.97 6.83
CA GLU A 132 -25.90 -19.89 7.79
C GLU A 132 -24.58 -19.18 7.49
N THR A 133 -23.52 -19.95 7.23
CA THR A 133 -22.20 -19.41 6.90
C THR A 133 -22.25 -18.57 5.62
N LEU A 134 -22.96 -19.05 4.58
CA LEU A 134 -23.15 -18.28 3.35
C LEU A 134 -23.97 -17.01 3.58
N SER A 135 -25.06 -17.11 4.35
CA SER A 135 -25.90 -15.95 4.66
C SER A 135 -25.12 -14.87 5.41
N ASN A 136 -24.28 -15.26 6.37
CA ASN A 136 -23.42 -14.35 7.10
C ASN A 136 -22.42 -13.64 6.19
N ILE A 137 -21.85 -14.33 5.19
CA ILE A 137 -20.93 -13.72 4.21
C ILE A 137 -21.66 -12.78 3.25
N GLN A 138 -22.88 -13.12 2.82
CA GLN A 138 -23.65 -12.29 1.89
C GLN A 138 -24.19 -10.99 2.51
N ASN A 139 -24.44 -11.00 3.82
CA ASN A 139 -25.02 -9.87 4.56
C ASN A 139 -23.96 -8.99 5.25
N PHE A 140 -22.67 -9.27 5.04
CA PHE A 140 -21.54 -8.55 5.63
C PHE A 140 -21.04 -7.45 4.68
#